data_AF-A0A2W5D588-F1
#
_entry.id   AF-A0A2W5D588-F1
#
_cell.length_a   1.000
_cell.length_b   1.000
_cell.length_c   1.000
_cell.angle_alpha   90.00
_cell.angle_beta   90.00
_cell.angle_gamma   90.00
#
_symmetry.space_group_name_H-M   'P 1'
#
loop_
_entity.id
_entity.type
_entity.pdbx_description
1 polymer ?
#
loop_
_entity_poly.entity_id
_entity_poly.type
_entity_poly.pdbx_seq_one_letter_code
_entity_poly.pdbx_strand_id
1 'polypeptide(L)'
;MVGPHKPGSAGSRNRPVKVTWQQGASRLFNLVIGLLNAPSPRPTAWVVENIEGYSGQLKSRERVFHRDRESLRQLGIQLSHESRERQDYWLLRPEQVFLPDLDLSETELQVLATATQWARQPVDSAMAGP
;
A
#
# COMPACT_ATOMS: atom_id res chain seq x y z
N MET A 1 -19.12 -35.67 -47.70
CA MET A 1 -17.95 -36.09 -46.91
C MET A 1 -17.40 -34.84 -46.23
N VAL A 2 -17.61 -34.71 -44.91
CA VAL A 2 -17.15 -33.58 -44.10
C VAL A 2 -15.96 -34.08 -43.28
N GLY A 3 -14.79 -33.45 -43.45
CA GLY A 3 -13.57 -33.76 -42.69
C GLY A 3 -13.65 -33.25 -41.24
N PRO A 4 -12.89 -33.82 -40.29
CA PRO A 4 -13.12 -33.59 -38.88
C PRO A 4 -12.66 -32.19 -38.43
N HIS A 5 -13.52 -31.53 -37.67
CA HIS A 5 -13.22 -30.27 -36.99
C HIS A 5 -12.20 -30.51 -35.87
N LYS A 6 -11.09 -29.79 -35.90
CA LYS A 6 -10.07 -29.78 -34.83
C LYS A 6 -10.67 -29.04 -33.61
N PRO A 7 -10.72 -29.63 -32.41
CA PRO A 7 -11.26 -28.95 -31.24
C PRO A 7 -10.32 -27.79 -30.85
N GLY A 8 -10.91 -26.61 -30.66
CA GLY A 8 -10.20 -25.43 -30.20
C GLY A 8 -9.53 -25.69 -28.85
N SER A 9 -8.26 -25.30 -28.74
CA SER A 9 -7.46 -25.32 -27.52
C SER A 9 -8.07 -24.39 -26.46
N ALA A 10 -9.07 -24.87 -25.74
CA ALA A 10 -9.52 -24.30 -24.48
C ALA A 10 -8.49 -24.69 -23.40
N GLY A 11 -7.75 -23.71 -22.85
CA GLY A 11 -7.01 -23.96 -21.60
C GLY A 11 -5.72 -23.20 -21.32
N SER A 12 -5.30 -22.20 -22.11
CA SER A 12 -3.99 -21.55 -21.85
C SER A 12 -4.04 -20.23 -21.06
N ARG A 13 -5.23 -19.71 -20.72
CA ARG A 13 -5.35 -18.37 -20.12
C ARG A 13 -5.19 -18.31 -18.61
N ASN A 14 -5.30 -19.44 -17.91
CA ASN A 14 -5.18 -19.48 -16.45
C ASN A 14 -4.03 -20.40 -16.03
N ARG A 15 -2.79 -19.95 -16.25
CA ARG A 15 -1.60 -20.61 -15.68
C ARG A 15 -1.33 -19.99 -14.31
N PRO A 16 -1.04 -20.80 -13.27
CA PRO A 16 -0.63 -20.28 -11.98
C PRO A 16 0.55 -19.34 -12.16
N VAL A 17 0.36 -18.06 -11.81
CA VAL A 17 1.46 -17.11 -11.74
C VAL A 17 2.34 -17.57 -10.59
N LYS A 18 3.64 -17.78 -10.85
CA LYS A 18 4.60 -18.09 -9.81
C LYS A 18 4.65 -16.91 -8.85
N VAL A 19 4.00 -17.03 -7.70
CA VAL A 19 4.00 -15.97 -6.68
C VAL A 19 5.41 -15.91 -6.12
N THR A 20 6.24 -15.03 -6.68
CA THR A 20 7.47 -14.62 -6.03
C THR A 20 7.06 -13.73 -4.88
N TRP A 21 6.75 -14.33 -3.74
CA TRP A 21 6.67 -13.57 -2.50
C TRP A 21 8.01 -12.87 -2.35
N GLN A 22 8.02 -11.54 -2.51
CA GLN A 22 9.20 -10.78 -2.16
C GLN A 22 9.54 -11.13 -0.71
N GLN A 23 10.82 -11.34 -0.41
CA GLN A 23 11.26 -11.58 0.96
C GLN A 23 10.71 -10.46 1.87
N GLY A 24 9.79 -10.81 2.78
CA GLY A 24 9.11 -9.85 3.64
C GLY A 24 7.69 -9.43 3.22
N ALA A 25 7.14 -9.94 2.11
CA ALA A 25 5.76 -9.64 1.71
C ALA A 25 4.75 -10.01 2.81
N SER A 26 4.85 -11.22 3.38
CA SER A 26 4.02 -11.63 4.52
C SER A 26 4.14 -10.69 5.72
N ARG A 27 5.34 -10.14 5.97
CA ARG A 27 5.56 -9.18 7.07
C ARG A 27 4.89 -7.84 6.80
N LEU A 28 4.89 -7.35 5.55
CA LEU A 28 4.15 -6.14 5.17
C LEU A 28 2.64 -6.34 5.34
N PHE A 29 2.11 -7.50 4.91
CA PHE A 29 0.70 -7.84 5.14
C PHE A 29 0.37 -7.89 6.63
N ASN A 30 1.18 -8.60 7.42
CA ASN A 30 0.99 -8.69 8.87
C ASN A 30 1.05 -7.31 9.53
N LEU A 31 1.94 -6.41 9.09
CA LEU A 31 2.03 -5.04 9.58
C LEU A 31 0.73 -4.26 9.32
N VAL A 32 0.23 -4.31 8.08
CA VAL A 32 -1.02 -3.65 7.69
C VAL A 32 -2.20 -4.21 8.50
N ILE A 33 -2.34 -5.53 8.55
CA ILE A 33 -3.43 -6.20 9.30
C ILE A 33 -3.33 -5.86 10.79
N GLY A 34 -2.15 -5.92 11.38
CA GLY A 34 -1.94 -5.65 12.80
C GLY A 34 -2.26 -4.21 13.19
N LEU A 35 -1.88 -3.23 12.35
CA LEU A 35 -2.18 -1.82 12.61
C LEU A 35 -3.62 -1.42 12.28
N LEU A 36 -4.24 -2.00 11.24
CA LEU A 36 -5.66 -1.77 10.95
C LEU A 36 -6.57 -2.25 12.07
N ASN A 37 -6.20 -3.33 12.76
CA ASN A 37 -6.95 -3.87 13.89
C ASN A 37 -6.52 -3.29 15.25
N ALA A 38 -5.58 -2.34 15.27
CA ALA A 38 -5.15 -1.71 16.52
C ALA A 38 -6.18 -0.65 16.96
N PRO A 39 -6.74 -0.74 18.18
CA PRO A 39 -7.76 0.21 18.66
C PRO A 39 -7.20 1.61 18.94
N SER A 40 -5.88 1.74 19.07
CA SER A 40 -5.19 3.00 19.38
C SER A 40 -3.79 2.99 18.74
N PRO A 41 -3.15 4.16 18.58
CA PRO A 41 -1.75 4.22 18.15
C PRO A 41 -0.85 3.32 19.01
N ARG A 42 0.09 2.62 18.36
CA ARG A 42 0.97 1.63 18.99
C ARG A 42 2.43 2.07 18.93
N PRO A 43 3.19 1.94 20.03
CA PRO A 43 4.60 2.28 19.99
C PRO A 43 5.39 1.29 19.13
N THR A 44 6.51 1.73 18.56
CA THR A 44 7.39 0.88 17.72
C THR A 44 7.70 -0.47 18.38
N ALA A 45 8.01 -0.47 19.69
CA ALA A 45 8.30 -1.69 20.45
C ALA A 45 7.13 -2.70 20.44
N TRP A 46 5.89 -2.21 20.58
CA TRP A 46 4.70 -3.06 20.51
C TRP A 46 4.55 -3.68 19.11
N VAL A 47 4.76 -2.88 18.06
CA VAL A 47 4.64 -3.33 16.66
C VAL A 47 5.59 -4.50 16.39
N VAL A 48 6.87 -4.36 16.75
CA VAL A 48 7.89 -5.38 16.48
C VAL A 48 7.84 -6.59 17.42
N GLU A 49 7.04 -6.54 18.47
CA GLU A 49 6.83 -7.64 19.42
C GLU A 49 5.54 -8.41 19.14
N ASN A 50 4.48 -7.73 18.72
CA ASN A 50 3.14 -8.32 18.57
C ASN A 50 2.78 -8.66 17.12
N ILE A 51 3.51 -8.14 16.14
CA ILE A 51 3.29 -8.46 14.73
C ILE A 51 4.32 -9.50 14.27
N GLU A 52 3.84 -10.57 13.67
CA GLU A 52 4.68 -11.65 13.17
C GLU A 52 5.57 -11.18 11.99
N GLY A 53 6.84 -11.60 12.02
CA GLY A 53 7.83 -11.34 10.96
C GLY A 53 9.04 -10.52 11.42
N TYR A 54 9.01 -9.99 12.64
CA TYR A 54 10.14 -9.27 13.24
C TYR A 54 10.94 -10.19 14.19
N SER A 55 12.15 -10.58 13.79
CA SER A 55 13.02 -11.47 14.58
C SER A 55 14.35 -10.82 14.95
N GLY A 56 14.97 -11.33 16.03
CA GLY A 56 16.28 -10.87 16.50
C GLY A 56 16.19 -9.75 17.55
N GLN A 57 17.31 -9.05 17.77
CA GLN A 57 17.41 -8.00 18.79
C GLN A 57 16.48 -6.82 18.47
N LEU A 58 15.98 -6.16 19.51
CA LEU A 58 15.01 -5.05 19.41
C LEU A 58 15.43 -3.99 18.38
N LYS A 59 16.66 -3.46 18.48
CA LYS A 59 17.20 -2.46 17.53
C LYS A 59 17.21 -2.94 16.08
N SER A 60 17.41 -4.24 15.86
CA SER A 60 17.38 -4.81 14.50
C SER A 60 15.95 -4.85 13.97
N ARG A 61 15.01 -5.29 14.81
CA ARG A 61 13.58 -5.34 14.48
C ARG A 61 13.03 -3.95 14.18
N GLU A 62 13.38 -2.93 14.98
CA GLU A 62 12.99 -1.53 14.75
C GLU A 62 13.51 -1.01 13.40
N ARG A 63 14.76 -1.31 13.04
CA ARG A 63 15.32 -0.96 11.73
C ARG A 63 14.57 -1.63 10.58
N VAL A 64 14.18 -2.89 10.75
CA VAL A 64 13.37 -3.63 9.76
C VAL A 64 11.99 -2.97 9.63
N PHE A 65 11.35 -2.60 10.74
CA PHE A 65 10.09 -1.87 10.73
C PHE A 65 10.18 -0.53 10.00
N HIS A 66 11.23 0.27 10.23
CA HIS A 66 11.43 1.52 9.50
C HIS A 66 11.55 1.33 8.00
N ARG A 67 12.22 0.25 7.56
CA ARG A 67 12.31 -0.12 6.15
C ARG A 67 10.96 -0.57 5.59
N ASP A 68 10.23 -1.40 6.33
CA ASP A 68 8.91 -1.87 5.93
C ASP A 68 7.91 -0.71 5.80
N ARG A 69 7.98 0.30 6.68
CA ARG A 69 7.21 1.54 6.56
C ARG A 69 7.51 2.27 5.26
N GLU A 70 8.77 2.34 4.87
CA GLU A 70 9.15 2.96 3.59
C GLU A 70 8.66 2.14 2.40
N SER A 71 8.70 0.80 2.48
CA SER A 71 8.10 -0.07 1.47
C SER A 71 6.58 0.13 1.36
N LEU A 72 5.85 0.26 2.47
CA LEU A 72 4.42 0.59 2.46
C LEU A 72 4.15 1.96 1.84
N ARG A 73 4.98 2.97 2.16
CA ARG A 73 4.86 4.32 1.59
C ARG A 73 5.00 4.30 0.07
N GLN A 74 5.92 3.51 -0.47
CA GLN A 74 6.09 3.32 -1.92
C GLN A 74 4.89 2.64 -2.58
N LEU A 75 4.11 1.86 -1.82
CA LEU A 75 2.86 1.23 -2.26
C LEU A 75 1.63 2.12 -2.05
N GLY A 76 1.80 3.37 -1.59
CA GLY A 76 0.71 4.30 -1.31
C GLY A 76 0.04 4.13 0.07
N ILE A 77 0.55 3.24 0.92
CA ILE A 77 0.04 3.05 2.29
C ILE A 77 0.90 3.86 3.25
N GLN A 78 0.34 4.94 3.79
CA GLN A 78 1.04 5.82 4.72
C GLN A 78 0.55 5.61 6.15
N LEU A 79 1.47 5.18 7.03
CA LEU A 79 1.17 5.07 8.47
C LEU A 79 1.10 6.47 9.08
N SER A 80 0.07 6.70 9.91
CA SER A 80 0.01 7.87 10.79
C SER A 80 1.10 7.77 11.86
N HIS A 81 1.74 8.90 12.15
CA HIS A 81 2.82 9.00 13.13
C HIS A 81 2.47 10.03 14.20
N GLU A 82 2.66 9.65 15.45
CA GLU A 82 2.53 10.55 16.59
C GLU A 82 3.74 10.39 17.50
N SER A 83 4.34 11.50 17.94
CA SER A 83 5.42 11.47 18.92
C SER A 83 4.90 11.91 20.28
N ARG A 84 5.07 11.09 21.32
CA ARG A 84 4.64 11.34 22.70
C ARG A 84 5.76 10.96 23.64
N GLU A 85 6.16 11.87 24.54
CA GLU A 85 7.21 11.61 25.54
C GLU A 85 8.51 11.00 24.96
N ARG A 86 8.93 11.46 23.77
CA ARG A 86 10.09 10.95 23.01
C ARG A 86 9.96 9.51 22.51
N GLN A 87 8.74 8.99 22.43
CA GLN A 87 8.42 7.70 21.83
C GLN A 87 7.52 7.88 20.61
N ASP A 88 7.78 7.10 19.57
CA ASP A 88 7.00 7.10 18.34
C ASP A 88 5.86 6.09 18.39
N TYR A 89 4.68 6.55 18.00
CA TYR A 89 3.44 5.80 17.91
C TYR A 89 2.93 5.75 16.47
N TRP A 90 2.38 4.61 16.09
CA TRP A 90 1.96 4.31 14.72
C TRP A 90 0.52 3.83 14.69
N LEU A 91 -0.22 4.30 13.72
CA LEU A 91 -1.60 3.91 13.47
C LEU A 91 -1.85 3.81 11.96
N LEU A 92 -2.72 2.89 11.57
CA LEU A 92 -3.25 2.83 10.21
C LEU A 92 -4.77 2.77 10.33
N ARG A 93 -5.46 3.82 9.86
CA ARG A 93 -6.92 3.82 9.83
C ARG A 93 -7.44 3.29 8.48
N PRO A 94 -8.59 2.60 8.44
CA PRO A 94 -9.18 2.10 7.21
C PRO A 94 -9.34 3.19 6.13
N GLU A 95 -9.75 4.40 6.54
CA GLU A 95 -9.94 5.56 5.65
C GLU A 95 -8.64 6.01 4.94
N GLN A 96 -7.47 5.56 5.41
CA GLN A 96 -6.17 5.86 4.80
C GLN A 96 -5.75 4.81 3.76
N VAL A 97 -6.46 3.68 3.69
CA VAL A 97 -6.12 2.53 2.83
C VAL A 97 -7.22 2.28 1.81
N PHE A 98 -8.47 2.45 2.22
CA PHE A 98 -9.64 2.24 1.37
C PHE A 98 -10.21 3.58 0.96
N LEU A 99 -10.47 3.72 -0.35
CA LEU A 99 -11.29 4.82 -0.84
C LEU A 99 -12.72 4.58 -0.35
N PRO A 100 -13.39 5.56 0.26
CA PRO A 100 -14.80 5.43 0.58
C PRO A 100 -15.60 5.24 -0.72
N ASP A 101 -16.82 4.73 -0.61
CA ASP A 101 -17.76 4.77 -1.72
C ASP A 101 -17.99 6.23 -2.11
N LEU A 102 -17.64 6.57 -3.35
CA LEU A 102 -17.78 7.92 -3.90
C LEU A 102 -19.03 7.97 -4.77
N ASP A 103 -20.04 8.70 -4.31
CA ASP A 103 -21.20 9.06 -5.13
C ASP A 103 -20.97 10.45 -5.73
N LEU A 104 -20.30 10.47 -6.88
CA LEU A 104 -19.98 11.71 -7.59
C LEU A 104 -21.01 11.96 -8.69
N SER A 105 -21.56 13.16 -8.73
CA SER A 105 -22.34 13.61 -9.87
C SER A 105 -21.49 13.69 -11.14
N GLU A 106 -22.15 13.70 -12.30
CA GLU A 106 -21.51 13.89 -13.61
C GLU A 106 -20.59 15.12 -13.63
N THR A 107 -21.05 16.24 -13.04
CA THR A 107 -20.29 17.49 -12.97
C THR A 107 -19.05 17.34 -12.07
N GLU A 108 -19.17 16.71 -10.91
CA GLU A 108 -18.03 16.49 -10.00
C GLU A 108 -16.99 15.55 -10.60
N LEU A 109 -17.43 14.51 -11.34
CA LEU A 109 -16.55 13.64 -12.10
C LEU A 109 -15.76 14.41 -13.18
N GLN A 110 -16.42 15.34 -13.89
CA GLN A 110 -15.75 16.18 -14.90
C GLN A 110 -14.71 17.10 -14.27
N VAL A 111 -15.00 17.69 -13.11
CA VAL A 111 -14.06 18.52 -12.36
C VAL A 111 -12.85 17.70 -11.92
N LEU A 112 -13.07 16.50 -11.36
CA LEU A 112 -11.99 15.61 -10.93
C LEU A 112 -11.12 15.13 -12.11
N ALA A 113 -11.75 14.80 -13.25
CA ALA A 113 -11.06 14.43 -14.48
C ALA A 113 -10.19 15.57 -15.01
N THR A 114 -10.68 16.81 -14.96
CA THR A 114 -9.92 18.00 -15.36
C THR A 114 -8.74 18.25 -14.41
N ALA A 115 -8.96 18.19 -13.10
CA ALA A 115 -7.92 18.37 -12.09
C ALA A 115 -6.80 17.32 -12.21
N THR A 116 -7.15 16.06 -12.48
CA THR A 116 -6.16 14.99 -12.68
C THR A 116 -5.35 15.16 -13.96
N GLN A 117 -5.92 15.74 -15.02
CA GLN A 117 -5.16 16.12 -16.21
C GLN A 117 -4.14 17.22 -15.89
N TRP A 118 -4.51 18.25 -15.13
CA TRP A 118 -3.58 19.30 -14.68
C TRP A 118 -2.46 18.77 -13.80
N ALA A 119 -2.78 17.91 -12.82
CA ALA A 119 -1.78 17.33 -11.92
C ALA A 119 -0.75 16.44 -12.64
N ARG A 120 -1.07 15.92 -13.83
CA ARG A 120 -0.16 15.13 -14.67
C ARG A 120 0.71 15.99 -15.59
N GLN A 121 0.36 17.25 -15.81
CA GLN A 121 1.24 18.14 -16.51
C GLN A 121 2.42 18.47 -15.59
N PRO A 122 3.68 18.26 -16.04
CA PRO A 122 4.82 18.73 -15.28
C PRO A 122 4.65 20.23 -15.06
N VAL A 123 4.87 20.68 -13.83
CA VAL A 123 4.93 22.11 -13.52
C VAL A 123 6.16 22.63 -14.25
N ASP A 124 5.98 23.12 -15.48
CA ASP A 124 7.08 23.72 -16.21
C ASP A 124 7.64 24.86 -15.36
N SER A 125 8.96 24.85 -15.20
CA SER A 125 9.77 25.86 -14.52
C SER A 125 9.64 27.22 -15.22
N ALA A 126 8.47 27.85 -15.12
CA ALA A 126 8.15 29.15 -15.71
C ALA A 126 8.02 30.24 -14.63
N MET A 127 8.68 30.07 -13.48
CA MET A 127 8.80 31.09 -12.43
C MET A 127 10.25 31.42 -12.05
N ALA A 128 11.23 30.98 -12.83
CA ALA A 128 12.58 31.56 -12.78
C ALA A 128 12.60 32.81 -13.67
N GLY A 129 12.02 33.90 -13.17
CA GLY A 129 12.29 35.25 -13.69
C GLY A 129 13.68 35.71 -13.25
N PRO A 130 14.36 36.55 -14.06
CA PRO A 130 15.72 37.02 -13.81
C PRO A 130 15.87 37.90 -12.56
#